data_AF-A0A4U1CFW6-F1
#
_entry.id   AF-A0A4U1CFW6-F1
#
_cell.length_a   1.000
_cell.length_b   1.000
_cell.length_c   1.000
_cell.angle_alpha   90.00
_cell.angle_beta   90.00
_cell.angle_gamma   90.00
#
_symmetry.space_group_name_H-M   'P 1'
#
loop_
_entity.id
_entity.type
_entity.pdbx_description
1 polymer ?
#
loop_
_entity_poly.entity_id
_entity_poly.type
_entity_poly.pdbx_seq_one_letter_code
_entity_poly.pdbx_strand_id
1 'polypeptide(L)'
;MENQQLNLCACCANTFAQNDSYCISCGYPLQGTNEQQENHIANRAVKEIDLIDLNKKVETACNSLYWIAGIIGVSSIIGYFTLTDEDDVLIFLITTVIMVGAFLALAVWSKTKPTTALISGLSLYVIIQLLNLIADPSSIIRGIIFKIIIIVYLIKGVMAVLEAEKIKKELNIK
;
A
#
# COMPACT_ATOMS: atom_id res chain seq x y z
N MET A 1 52.20 -3.46 -4.72
CA MET A 1 50.74 -3.66 -4.81
C MET A 1 50.25 -3.82 -3.38
N GLU A 2 49.74 -2.74 -2.80
CA GLU A 2 49.40 -2.67 -1.38
C GLU A 2 48.20 -3.59 -1.10
N ASN A 3 48.37 -4.48 -0.13
CA ASN A 3 47.43 -5.52 0.25
C ASN A 3 46.31 -4.84 1.06
N GLN A 4 45.27 -4.33 0.39
CA GLN A 4 44.14 -3.70 1.08
C GLN A 4 43.38 -4.77 1.89
N GLN A 5 43.59 -4.79 3.21
CA GLN A 5 42.73 -5.52 4.14
C GLN A 5 41.30 -4.98 4.01
N LEU A 6 40.41 -5.79 3.43
CA LEU A 6 38.99 -5.51 3.34
C LEU A 6 38.34 -5.80 4.70
N ASN A 7 38.02 -4.75 5.46
CA ASN A 7 37.19 -4.88 6.66
C ASN A 7 35.71 -4.99 6.25
N LEU A 8 34.97 -5.92 6.85
CA LEU A 8 33.56 -6.19 6.57
C LEU A 8 32.69 -5.86 7.79
N CYS A 9 31.58 -5.15 7.57
CA CYS A 9 30.64 -4.81 8.62
C CYS A 9 29.96 -6.08 9.18
N ALA A 10 29.92 -6.22 10.51
CA ALA A 10 29.29 -7.38 11.17
C ALA A 10 27.76 -7.47 10.96
N CYS A 11 27.09 -6.36 10.60
CA CYS A 11 25.65 -6.31 10.42
C CYS A 11 25.22 -6.54 8.96
N CYS A 12 25.86 -5.89 7.98
CA CYS A 12 25.43 -5.95 6.57
C CYS A 12 26.49 -6.50 5.61
N ALA A 13 27.65 -6.93 6.11
CA ALA A 13 28.79 -7.43 5.33
C ALA A 13 29.33 -6.47 4.26
N ASN A 14 28.97 -5.19 4.28
CA ASN A 14 29.54 -4.19 3.38
C ASN A 14 30.96 -3.81 3.83
N THR A 15 31.82 -3.43 2.88
CA THR A 15 33.18 -3.00 3.18
C THR A 15 33.20 -1.60 3.82
N PHE A 16 34.21 -1.33 4.66
CA PHE A 16 34.39 -0.04 5.32
C PHE A 16 35.87 0.28 5.56
N ALA A 17 36.20 1.56 5.77
CA ALA A 17 37.56 2.01 6.08
C ALA A 17 37.86 1.89 7.58
N GLN A 18 39.10 1.54 7.95
CA GLN A 18 39.53 1.35 9.36
C GLN A 18 39.09 2.47 10.33
N ASN A 19 39.03 3.70 9.84
CA ASN A 19 38.71 4.90 10.62
C ASN A 19 37.22 5.30 10.61
N ASP A 20 36.35 4.57 9.90
CA ASP A 20 34.91 4.86 9.88
C ASP A 20 34.28 4.58 11.25
N SER A 21 33.63 5.58 11.84
CA SER A 21 32.89 5.40 13.10
C SER A 21 31.57 4.65 12.89
N TYR A 22 30.96 4.75 11.71
CA TYR A 22 29.70 4.11 11.33
C TYR A 22 29.77 3.50 9.93
N CYS A 23 29.05 2.40 9.71
CA CYS A 23 28.92 1.82 8.38
C CYS A 23 28.08 2.72 7.46
N ILE A 24 28.63 3.11 6.31
CA ILE A 24 27.96 3.96 5.31
C ILE A 24 26.70 3.34 4.70
N SER A 25 26.56 2.01 4.78
CA SER A 25 25.46 1.27 4.14
C SER A 25 24.28 1.04 5.09
N CYS A 26 24.55 0.66 6.34
CA CYS A 26 23.50 0.31 7.31
C CYS A 26 23.49 1.16 8.59
N GLY A 27 24.49 2.01 8.82
CA GLY A 27 24.59 2.81 10.05
C GLY A 27 25.11 2.06 11.28
N TYR A 28 25.60 0.82 11.13
CA TYR A 28 26.17 0.05 12.24
C TYR A 28 27.36 0.77 12.90
N PRO A 29 27.43 0.89 14.24
CA PRO A 29 28.50 1.61 14.93
C PRO A 29 29.78 0.78 15.02
N LEU A 30 30.68 0.95 14.04
CA LEU A 30 31.91 0.17 13.87
C LEU A 30 32.89 0.35 15.04
N GLN A 31 32.97 1.57 15.58
CA GLN A 31 33.81 1.93 16.73
C GLN A 31 32.99 2.13 18.01
N GLY A 32 31.72 1.71 18.01
CA GLY A 32 30.84 1.83 19.18
C GLY A 32 31.11 0.79 20.27
N THR A 33 30.49 0.98 21.42
CA THR A 33 30.51 -0.03 22.50
C THR A 33 29.74 -1.29 22.10
N ASN A 34 30.00 -2.41 22.78
CA ASN A 34 29.23 -3.64 22.59
C ASN A 34 27.71 -3.39 22.74
N GLU A 35 27.32 -2.57 23.72
CA GLU A 35 25.91 -2.19 23.93
C GLU A 35 25.34 -1.44 22.72
N GLN A 36 26.07 -0.48 22.13
CA GLN A 36 25.60 0.25 20.95
C GLN A 36 25.46 -0.68 19.73
N GLN A 37 26.39 -1.61 19.57
CA GLN A 37 26.39 -2.58 18.49
C GLN A 37 25.23 -3.57 18.61
N GLU A 38 25.02 -4.15 19.80
CA GLU A 38 23.90 -5.04 20.11
C GLU A 38 22.55 -4.34 19.93
N ASN A 39 22.40 -3.11 20.46
CA ASN A 39 21.19 -2.32 20.28
C ASN A 39 20.89 -2.03 18.80
N HIS A 40 21.91 -1.78 17.98
CA HIS A 40 21.71 -1.58 16.54
C HIS A 40 21.19 -2.85 15.86
N ILE A 41 21.80 -4.00 16.14
CA ILE A 41 21.38 -5.30 15.58
C ILE A 41 19.95 -5.64 16.04
N ALA A 42 19.64 -5.46 17.32
CA ALA A 42 18.32 -5.73 17.88
C ALA A 42 17.25 -4.83 17.24
N ASN A 43 17.48 -3.52 17.14
CA ASN A 43 16.55 -2.57 16.51
C ASN A 43 16.31 -2.91 15.03
N ARG A 44 17.36 -3.35 14.31
CA ARG A 44 17.23 -3.79 12.93
C ARG A 44 16.35 -5.04 12.81
N ALA A 45 16.60 -6.03 13.65
CA ALA A 45 15.83 -7.28 13.65
C ALA A 45 14.34 -7.04 13.93
N VAL A 46 14.01 -6.15 14.86
CA VAL A 46 12.61 -5.75 15.13
C VAL A 46 11.97 -5.13 13.90
N LYS A 47 12.65 -4.18 13.23
CA LYS A 47 12.13 -3.54 12.01
C LYS A 47 11.95 -4.54 10.86
N GLU A 48 12.83 -5.53 10.73
CA GLU A 48 12.68 -6.59 9.72
C GLU A 48 11.44 -7.46 9.98
N ILE A 49 11.15 -7.77 11.25
CA ILE A 49 9.92 -8.47 11.65
C ILE A 49 8.67 -7.61 11.34
N ASP A 50 8.69 -6.34 11.72
CA ASP A 50 7.59 -5.40 11.44
C ASP A 50 7.35 -5.28 9.93
N LEU A 51 8.41 -5.23 9.12
CA LEU A 51 8.31 -5.17 7.67
C LEU A 51 7.62 -6.42 7.08
N ILE A 52 7.86 -7.61 7.63
CA ILE A 52 7.19 -8.84 7.20
C ILE A 52 5.69 -8.76 7.49
N ASP A 53 5.30 -8.31 8.69
CA ASP A 53 3.88 -8.15 9.05
C ASP A 53 3.19 -7.07 8.21
N LEU A 54 3.85 -5.93 8.01
CA LEU A 54 3.35 -4.87 7.14
C LEU A 54 3.17 -5.34 5.71
N ASN A 55 4.11 -6.11 5.14
CA ASN A 55 3.96 -6.64 3.78
C ASN A 55 2.69 -7.53 3.63
N LYS A 56 2.33 -8.32 4.66
CA LYS A 56 1.06 -9.09 4.66
C LYS A 56 -0.16 -8.17 4.69
N LYS A 57 -0.10 -7.09 5.48
CA LYS A 57 -1.16 -6.07 5.52
C LYS A 57 -1.29 -5.35 4.18
N VAL A 58 -0.17 -5.05 3.52
CA VAL A 58 -0.13 -4.46 2.17
C VAL A 58 -0.79 -5.38 1.16
N GLU A 59 -0.47 -6.68 1.17
CA GLU A 59 -1.07 -7.65 0.26
C GLU A 59 -2.59 -7.75 0.46
N THR A 60 -3.03 -7.79 1.72
CA THR A 60 -4.46 -7.79 2.07
C THR A 60 -5.15 -6.51 1.59
N ALA A 61 -4.50 -5.36 1.74
CA ALA A 61 -5.00 -4.09 1.26
C ALA A 61 -5.09 -4.04 -0.28
N CYS A 62 -4.07 -4.53 -0.98
CA CYS A 62 -4.10 -4.66 -2.44
C CYS A 62 -5.28 -5.52 -2.91
N ASN A 63 -5.56 -6.62 -2.20
CA ASN A 63 -6.71 -7.48 -2.50
C ASN A 63 -8.06 -6.76 -2.30
N SER A 64 -8.14 -5.74 -1.44
CA SER A 64 -9.37 -4.95 -1.29
C SER A 64 -9.80 -4.25 -2.59
N LEU A 65 -8.88 -3.91 -3.49
CA LEU A 65 -9.21 -3.34 -4.79
C LEU A 65 -9.98 -4.33 -5.68
N TYR A 66 -9.62 -5.62 -5.64
CA TYR A 66 -10.39 -6.68 -6.29
C TYR A 66 -11.79 -6.83 -5.66
N TRP A 67 -11.88 -6.79 -4.32
CA TRP A 67 -13.16 -6.84 -3.62
C TRP A 67 -14.07 -5.68 -4.00
N ILE A 68 -13.53 -4.45 -4.10
CA ILE A 68 -14.29 -3.28 -4.52
C ILE A 68 -14.80 -3.45 -5.94
N ALA A 69 -13.95 -3.89 -6.88
CA ALA A 69 -14.37 -4.17 -8.25
C ALA A 69 -15.50 -5.22 -8.30
N GLY A 70 -15.38 -6.30 -7.50
CA GLY A 70 -16.40 -7.33 -7.38
C GLY A 70 -17.72 -6.81 -6.82
N ILE A 71 -17.68 -6.04 -5.73
CA ILE A 71 -18.87 -5.43 -5.11
C ILE A 71 -19.57 -4.50 -6.09
N ILE A 72 -18.82 -3.65 -6.80
CA ILE A 72 -19.38 -2.73 -7.81
C ILE A 72 -20.04 -3.53 -8.95
N GLY A 73 -19.34 -4.55 -9.48
CA GLY A 73 -19.88 -5.40 -10.53
C GLY A 73 -21.16 -6.13 -10.10
N VAL A 74 -21.19 -6.74 -8.91
CA VAL A 74 -22.39 -7.41 -8.41
C VAL A 74 -23.53 -6.42 -8.16
N SER A 75 -23.22 -5.26 -7.58
CA SER A 75 -24.22 -4.20 -7.32
C SER A 75 -24.82 -3.67 -8.62
N SER A 76 -24.03 -3.60 -9.69
CA SER A 76 -24.53 -3.16 -11.00
C SER A 76 -25.49 -4.15 -11.65
N ILE A 77 -25.33 -5.46 -11.42
CA ILE A 77 -26.28 -6.46 -11.93
C ILE A 77 -27.65 -6.22 -11.30
N ILE A 78 -27.69 -5.93 -10.00
CA ILE A 78 -28.93 -5.59 -9.30
C ILE A 78 -29.50 -4.27 -9.82
N GLY A 79 -28.65 -3.25 -9.99
CA GLY A 79 -29.04 -1.94 -10.51
C GLY A 79 -29.67 -2.01 -11.92
N TYR A 80 -29.12 -2.87 -12.79
CA TYR A 80 -29.64 -3.09 -14.14
C TYR A 80 -31.12 -3.52 -14.14
N PHE A 81 -31.53 -4.39 -13.21
CA PHE A 81 -32.94 -4.83 -13.12
C PHE A 81 -33.89 -3.77 -12.55
N THR A 82 -33.37 -2.67 -11.99
CA THR A 82 -34.18 -1.61 -11.37
C THR A 82 -34.39 -0.40 -12.27
N LEU A 83 -33.64 -0.29 -13.37
CA LEU A 83 -33.73 0.80 -14.33
C LEU A 83 -34.79 0.45 -15.39
N THR A 84 -35.70 1.39 -15.65
CA THR A 84 -36.81 1.23 -16.60
C THR A 84 -36.62 1.98 -17.91
N ASP A 85 -35.79 3.03 -17.93
CA ASP A 85 -35.51 3.85 -19.11
C ASP A 85 -34.24 3.37 -19.85
N GLU A 86 -34.33 3.19 -21.17
CA GLU A 86 -33.26 2.60 -21.98
C GLU A 86 -31.99 3.47 -22.02
N ASP A 87 -32.12 4.79 -22.06
CA ASP A 87 -30.99 5.73 -22.07
C ASP A 87 -30.20 5.70 -20.75
N ASP A 88 -30.91 5.57 -19.62
CA ASP A 88 -30.29 5.46 -18.30
C ASP A 88 -29.54 4.14 -18.11
N VAL A 89 -30.05 3.06 -18.71
CA VAL A 89 -29.40 1.74 -18.68
C VAL A 89 -28.04 1.78 -19.38
N LEU A 90 -27.94 2.37 -20.57
CA LEU A 90 -26.70 2.40 -21.34
C LEU A 90 -25.63 3.22 -20.63
N ILE A 91 -25.97 4.40 -20.12
CA ILE A 91 -25.06 5.26 -19.35
C ILE A 91 -24.56 4.52 -18.11
N PHE A 92 -25.49 3.91 -17.35
CA PHE A 92 -25.15 3.16 -16.14
C PHE A 92 -24.17 2.00 -16.40
N LEU A 93 -24.39 1.24 -17.48
CA LEU A 93 -23.51 0.13 -17.86
C LEU A 93 -22.11 0.61 -18.25
N ILE A 94 -22.00 1.68 -19.06
CA ILE A 94 -20.70 2.22 -19.46
C ILE A 94 -19.92 2.71 -18.24
N THR A 95 -20.55 3.50 -17.37
CA THR A 95 -19.92 3.99 -16.14
C THR A 95 -19.47 2.85 -15.24
N THR A 96 -20.29 1.80 -15.11
CA THR A 96 -19.96 0.59 -14.35
C THR A 96 -18.73 -0.12 -14.92
N VAL A 97 -18.70 -0.38 -16.23
CA VAL A 97 -17.58 -1.09 -16.87
C VAL A 97 -16.27 -0.33 -16.69
N ILE A 98 -16.31 1.00 -16.87
CA ILE A 98 -15.14 1.86 -16.63
C ILE A 98 -14.69 1.76 -15.18
N MET A 99 -15.61 1.78 -14.22
CA MET A 99 -15.30 1.76 -12.80
C MET A 99 -14.71 0.40 -12.36
N VAL A 100 -15.35 -0.70 -12.74
CA VAL A 100 -14.83 -2.06 -12.48
C VAL A 100 -13.47 -2.22 -13.14
N GLY A 101 -13.33 -1.81 -14.40
CA GLY A 101 -12.07 -1.84 -15.13
C GLY A 101 -10.96 -1.04 -14.44
N ALA A 102 -11.27 0.16 -13.95
CA ALA A 102 -10.32 1.00 -13.22
C ALA A 102 -9.85 0.35 -11.92
N PHE A 103 -10.75 -0.18 -11.09
CA PHE A 103 -10.36 -0.86 -9.85
C PHE A 103 -9.59 -2.15 -10.11
N LEU A 104 -9.95 -2.93 -11.14
CA LEU A 104 -9.17 -4.11 -11.55
C LEU A 104 -7.78 -3.73 -12.05
N ALA A 105 -7.66 -2.68 -12.86
CA ALA A 105 -6.37 -2.18 -13.33
C ALA A 105 -5.48 -1.74 -12.17
N LEU A 106 -6.05 -1.01 -11.20
CA LEU A 106 -5.34 -0.63 -9.98
C LEU A 106 -4.95 -1.85 -9.14
N ALA A 107 -5.82 -2.85 -9.01
CA ALA A 107 -5.55 -4.09 -8.28
C ALA A 107 -4.41 -4.91 -8.91
N VAL A 108 -4.34 -4.97 -10.24
CA VAL A 108 -3.22 -5.60 -10.94
C VAL A 108 -1.94 -4.78 -10.77
N TRP A 109 -2.05 -3.46 -10.91
CA TRP A 109 -0.90 -2.56 -10.81
C TRP A 109 -0.29 -2.53 -9.40
N SER A 110 -1.12 -2.72 -8.37
CA SER A 110 -0.68 -2.71 -6.97
C SER A 110 0.33 -3.80 -6.63
N LYS A 111 0.41 -4.87 -7.43
CA LYS A 111 1.45 -5.92 -7.30
C LYS A 111 2.86 -5.37 -7.53
N THR A 112 3.00 -4.30 -8.31
CA THR A 112 4.29 -3.67 -8.61
C THR A 112 4.46 -2.32 -7.93
N LYS A 113 3.38 -1.55 -7.78
CA LYS A 113 3.38 -0.21 -7.17
C LYS A 113 2.22 -0.06 -6.18
N PRO A 114 2.28 -0.73 -5.02
CA PRO A 114 1.18 -0.77 -4.06
C PRO A 114 0.78 0.62 -3.56
N THR A 115 1.77 1.49 -3.31
CA THR A 115 1.58 2.85 -2.78
C THR A 115 0.74 3.70 -3.73
N THR A 116 1.17 3.77 -4.99
CA THR A 116 0.46 4.53 -6.01
C THR A 116 -0.93 3.95 -6.25
N ALA A 117 -1.05 2.63 -6.36
CA ALA A 117 -2.32 1.98 -6.63
C ALA A 117 -3.37 2.17 -5.52
N LEU A 118 -3.00 2.04 -4.25
CA LEU A 118 -3.93 2.22 -3.13
C LEU A 118 -4.35 3.68 -2.96
N ILE A 119 -3.41 4.63 -3.10
CA ILE A 119 -3.74 6.07 -3.04
C ILE A 119 -4.67 6.45 -4.19
N SER A 120 -4.38 5.98 -5.41
CA SER A 120 -5.25 6.20 -6.58
C SER A 120 -6.63 5.55 -6.39
N GLY A 121 -6.69 4.32 -5.87
CA GLY A 121 -7.95 3.62 -5.61
C GLY A 121 -8.82 4.33 -4.58
N LEU A 122 -8.22 4.79 -3.48
CA LEU A 122 -8.92 5.59 -2.47
C LEU A 122 -9.42 6.91 -3.06
N SER A 123 -8.56 7.61 -3.81
CA SER A 123 -8.92 8.89 -4.44
C SER A 123 -10.09 8.70 -5.42
N LEU A 124 -10.00 7.70 -6.30
CA LEU A 124 -11.06 7.37 -7.26
C LEU A 124 -12.37 7.05 -6.54
N TYR A 125 -12.31 6.21 -5.50
CA TYR A 125 -13.49 5.86 -4.71
C TYR A 125 -14.17 7.08 -4.10
N VAL A 126 -13.40 7.96 -3.45
CA VAL A 126 -13.92 9.19 -2.83
C VAL A 126 -14.53 10.12 -3.88
N ILE A 127 -13.85 10.33 -5.01
CA ILE A 127 -14.37 11.16 -6.12
C ILE A 127 -15.73 10.64 -6.58
N ILE A 128 -15.87 9.33 -6.77
CA ILE A 128 -17.14 8.71 -7.18
C ILE A 128 -18.24 8.94 -6.14
N GLN A 129 -17.93 8.80 -4.84
CA GLN A 129 -18.93 9.08 -3.80
C GLN A 129 -19.37 10.54 -3.77
N LEU A 130 -18.46 11.49 -4.04
CA LEU A 130 -18.78 12.91 -4.14
C LEU A 130 -19.66 13.21 -5.35
N LEU A 131 -19.38 12.61 -6.51
CA LEU A 131 -20.22 12.75 -7.70
C LEU A 131 -21.64 12.19 -7.46
N ASN A 132 -21.74 11.02 -6.83
CA ASN A 132 -23.02 10.43 -6.47
C ASN A 132 -23.81 11.27 -5.47
N LEU A 133 -23.13 11.93 -4.52
CA LEU A 133 -23.76 12.85 -3.57
C LEU A 133 -24.39 14.05 -4.29
N ILE A 134 -23.72 14.59 -5.32
CA ILE A 134 -24.25 15.72 -6.11
C ILE A 134 -25.44 15.28 -6.97
N ALA A 135 -25.37 14.07 -7.55
CA ALA A 135 -26.43 13.52 -8.39
C ALA A 135 -27.69 13.14 -7.60
N ASP A 136 -27.52 12.44 -6.48
CA ASP A 136 -28.61 12.05 -5.57
C ASP A 136 -28.09 11.95 -4.12
N PRO A 137 -28.43 12.93 -3.26
CA PRO A 137 -28.01 12.92 -1.86
C PRO A 137 -28.50 11.70 -1.07
N SER A 138 -29.61 11.07 -1.48
CA SER A 138 -30.14 9.87 -0.82
C SER A 138 -29.23 8.65 -1.02
N SER A 139 -28.39 8.68 -2.06
CA SER A 139 -27.40 7.64 -2.36
C SER A 139 -26.32 7.49 -1.28
N ILE A 140 -26.03 8.54 -0.49
CA ILE A 140 -25.06 8.46 0.61
C ILE A 140 -25.58 7.58 1.74
N ILE A 141 -26.87 7.70 2.07
CA ILE A 141 -27.49 6.99 3.18
C ILE A 141 -27.63 5.50 2.84
N ARG A 142 -27.93 5.19 1.57
CA ARG A 142 -28.00 3.81 1.09
C ARG A 142 -26.63 3.16 1.06
N GLY A 143 -26.50 2.04 1.77
CA GLY A 143 -25.25 1.28 1.82
C GLY A 143 -24.09 1.99 2.55
N ILE A 144 -24.40 3.00 3.37
CA ILE A 144 -23.37 3.81 4.08
C ILE A 144 -22.40 2.95 4.91
N ILE A 145 -22.91 1.87 5.52
CA ILE A 145 -22.10 0.92 6.30
C ILE A 145 -21.00 0.32 5.41
N PHE A 146 -21.34 -0.17 4.22
CA PHE A 146 -20.37 -0.75 3.28
C PHE A 146 -19.37 0.29 2.78
N LYS A 147 -19.83 1.52 2.51
CA LYS A 147 -18.95 2.61 2.07
C LYS A 147 -17.91 2.97 3.13
N ILE A 148 -18.34 3.08 4.39
CA ILE A 148 -17.45 3.34 5.51
C ILE A 148 -16.44 2.21 5.67
N ILE A 149 -16.89 0.94 5.61
CA ILE A 149 -16.01 -0.22 5.69
C ILE A 149 -14.93 -0.15 4.60
N ILE A 150 -15.32 0.06 3.33
CA ILE A 150 -14.39 0.17 2.20
C ILE A 150 -13.35 1.27 2.44
N ILE A 151 -13.80 2.47 2.83
CA ILE A 151 -12.91 3.61 3.09
C ILE A 151 -11.92 3.29 4.22
N VAL A 152 -12.40 2.73 5.35
CA VAL A 152 -11.54 2.37 6.47
C VAL A 152 -10.49 1.32 6.07
N TYR A 153 -10.88 0.30 5.29
CA TYR A 153 -9.95 -0.71 4.80
C TYR A 153 -8.90 -0.12 3.85
N LEU A 154 -9.30 0.75 2.92
CA LEU A 154 -8.38 1.43 2.01
C LEU A 154 -7.41 2.36 2.77
N ILE A 155 -7.89 3.15 3.74
CA ILE A 155 -7.05 4.02 4.55
C ILE A 155 -6.02 3.20 5.34
N LYS A 156 -6.46 2.12 6.01
CA LYS A 156 -5.54 1.21 6.72
C LYS A 156 -4.50 0.61 5.78
N GLY A 157 -4.91 0.27 4.56
CA GLY A 157 -4.03 -0.21 3.52
C GLY A 157 -2.96 0.81 3.11
N VAL A 158 -3.38 2.06 2.85
CA VAL A 158 -2.47 3.16 2.52
C VAL A 158 -1.46 3.38 3.66
N MET A 159 -1.92 3.42 4.91
CA MET A 159 -1.04 3.58 6.08
C MET A 159 0.01 2.45 6.17
N ALA A 160 -0.42 1.19 6.01
CA ALA A 160 0.48 0.05 6.06
C ALA A 160 1.55 0.10 4.96
N VAL A 161 1.19 0.54 3.74
CA VAL A 161 2.16 0.69 2.65
C VAL A 161 3.17 1.81 2.94
N LEU A 162 2.70 2.96 3.42
CA LEU A 162 3.58 4.09 3.74
C LEU A 162 4.58 3.72 4.85
N GLU A 163 4.14 2.96 5.85
CA GLU A 163 4.98 2.46 6.93
C GLU A 163 5.99 1.42 6.42
N ALA A 164 5.55 0.47 5.57
CA ALA A 164 6.46 -0.50 4.95
C ALA A 164 7.55 0.19 4.10
N GLU A 165 7.19 1.19 3.29
CA GLU A 165 8.17 1.96 2.51
C GLU A 165 9.15 2.73 3.39
N LYS A 166 8.66 3.29 4.51
CA LYS A 166 9.51 3.99 5.48
C LYS A 166 10.54 3.04 6.08
N ILE A 167 10.12 1.86 6.54
CA ILE A 167 11.03 0.86 7.11
C ILE A 167 12.02 0.35 6.06
N LYS A 168 11.60 0.11 4.82
CA LYS A 168 12.51 -0.26 3.73
C LYS A 168 13.60 0.78 3.51
N LYS A 169 13.24 2.08 3.50
CA LYS A 169 14.19 3.19 3.39
C LYS A 169 15.16 3.22 4.57
N GLU A 170 14.67 3.03 5.80
CA GLU A 170 15.51 3.02 7.01
C GLU A 170 16.48 1.83 7.06
N LEU A 171 16.07 0.66 6.53
CA LEU A 171 16.89 -0.54 6.46
C LEU A 171 17.79 -0.61 5.21
N ASN A 172 17.68 0.39 4.33
CA ASN A 172 18.34 0.43 3.02
C ASN A 172 18.03 -0.81 2.16
N ILE A 173 16.78 -1.27 2.21
CA ILE A 173 16.23 -2.40 1.46
C ILE A 173 15.47 -1.84 0.24
N LYS A 174 15.64 -2.46 -0.93
CA LYS A 174 14.95 -2.07 -2.17
C LYS A 174 13.48 -2.51 -2.21
#